data_AF-A0A645JM99-F1
#
_entry.id   AF-A0A645JM99-F1
#
_cell.length_a   1.000
_cell.length_b   1.000
_cell.length_c   1.000
_cell.angle_alpha   90.00
_cell.angle_beta   90.00
_cell.angle_gamma   90.00
#
_symmetry.space_group_name_H-M   'P 1'
#
loop_
_entity.id
_entity.type
_entity.pdbx_description
1 polymer ?
#
loop_
_entity_poly.entity_id
_entity_poly.type
_entity_poly.pdbx_seq_one_letter_code
_entity_poly.pdbx_strand_id
1 'polypeptide(L)'
;MFFAALSTVVAVFENIISFAIDKTGCSRKKSTLINLAAMIVLSLPCALGFNVLSHINPLGPGTLILDLEDFIVSNNLLPLGSLVYLMFCVSKKGWGWENFLQEADSGRGLSFPQAIKPYLTYLLPIIMLVVFAAGYFYMFFTK
;
A
#
# COMPACT_ATOMS: atom_id res chain seq x y z
N MET A 1 22.77 -2.24 -3.35
CA MET A 1 21.44 -2.48 -2.74
C MET A 1 21.07 -1.45 -1.69
N PHE A 2 21.98 -1.01 -0.81
CA PHE A 2 21.70 -0.03 0.24
C PHE A 2 21.10 1.31 -0.24
N PHE A 3 21.66 1.94 -1.28
CA PHE A 3 21.16 3.23 -1.78
C PHE A 3 19.72 3.17 -2.34
N ALA A 4 19.38 2.10 -3.07
CA ALA A 4 18.03 1.91 -3.61
C ALA A 4 17.00 1.59 -2.51
N ALA A 5 17.40 0.83 -1.49
CA ALA A 5 16.56 0.58 -0.32
C ALA A 5 16.30 1.88 0.45
N LEU A 6 17.33 2.70 0.68
CA LEU A 6 17.20 4.00 1.32
C LEU A 6 16.25 4.94 0.57
N SER A 7 16.37 5.05 -0.76
CA SER A 7 15.47 5.92 -1.53
C SER A 7 14.01 5.49 -1.43
N THR A 8 13.75 4.18 -1.42
CA THR A 8 12.39 3.63 -1.30
C THR A 8 11.79 3.92 0.07
N VAL A 9 12.57 3.69 1.14
CA VAL A 9 12.15 3.95 2.52
C VAL A 9 11.89 5.45 2.75
N VAL A 10 12.74 6.33 2.21
CA VAL A 10 12.53 7.78 2.29
C VAL A 10 11.22 8.19 1.61
N ALA A 11 10.90 7.62 0.44
CA ALA A 11 9.64 7.92 -0.25
C ALA A 11 8.40 7.50 0.58
N VAL A 12 8.44 6.35 1.24
CA VAL A 12 7.37 5.89 2.13
C VAL A 12 7.23 6.81 3.35
N PHE A 13 8.34 7.20 3.97
CA PHE A 13 8.30 8.13 5.11
C PHE A 13 7.76 9.51 4.72
N GLU A 14 8.14 10.06 3.56
CA GLU A 14 7.62 11.37 3.13
C GLU A 14 6.11 11.32 2.90
N ASN A 15 5.56 10.20 2.40
CA ASN A 15 4.11 10.02 2.24
C ASN A 15 3.40 10.08 3.61
N ILE A 16 3.88 9.31 4.59
CA ILE A 16 3.32 9.28 5.95
C ILE A 16 3.41 10.68 6.61
N ILE A 17 4.55 11.34 6.49
CA ILE A 17 4.77 12.67 7.06
C ILE A 17 3.86 13.71 6.39
N SER A 18 3.70 13.66 5.07
CA SER A 18 2.81 14.56 4.33
C SER A 18 1.37 14.41 4.79
N PHE A 19 0.88 13.16 4.91
CA PHE A 19 -0.45 12.90 5.43
C PHE A 19 -0.63 13.39 6.87
N ALA A 20 0.38 13.20 7.73
CA ALA A 20 0.36 13.69 9.10
C ALA A 20 0.32 15.23 9.14
N ILE A 21 1.10 15.93 8.29
CA ILE A 21 1.10 17.39 8.21
C ILE A 21 -0.26 17.91 7.75
N ASP A 22 -0.84 17.32 6.71
CA ASP A 22 -2.13 17.74 6.16
C ASP A 22 -3.28 17.55 7.15
N LYS A 23 -3.23 16.48 7.97
CA LYS A 23 -4.25 16.20 8.98
C LYS A 23 -4.08 16.94 10.30
N THR A 24 -2.85 17.21 10.73
CA THR A 24 -2.57 17.82 12.05
C THR A 24 -2.17 19.30 11.97
N GLY A 25 -1.96 19.84 10.76
CA GLY A 25 -1.51 21.22 10.55
C GLY A 25 -0.16 21.55 11.18
N CYS A 26 0.59 20.54 11.65
CA CYS A 26 1.81 20.73 12.42
C CYS A 26 3.01 21.04 11.52
N SER A 27 3.96 21.81 12.06
CA SER A 27 5.23 22.10 11.38
C SER A 27 6.02 20.82 11.08
N ARG A 28 6.57 20.72 9.86
CA ARG A 28 7.37 19.58 9.34
C ARG A 28 8.27 18.94 10.40
N LYS A 29 9.04 19.74 11.13
CA LYS A 29 10.01 19.24 12.12
C LYS A 29 9.37 18.45 13.27
N LYS A 30 8.19 18.87 13.76
CA LYS A 30 7.49 18.18 14.84
C LYS A 30 6.86 16.88 14.33
N SER A 31 6.22 16.93 13.16
CA SER A 31 5.61 15.76 12.53
C SER A 31 6.65 14.69 12.19
N THR A 32 7.83 15.07 11.69
CA THR A 32 8.91 14.10 11.43
C THR A 32 9.42 13.45 12.72
N LEU A 33 9.60 14.20 13.80
CA LEU A 33 10.13 13.64 15.06
C LEU A 33 9.14 12.66 15.72
N ILE A 34 7.85 13.00 15.71
CA ILE A 34 6.79 12.13 16.25
C ILE A 34 6.65 10.87 15.40
N ASN A 35 6.62 11.00 14.07
CA ASN A 35 6.56 9.84 13.18
C ASN A 35 7.81 8.95 13.30
N LEU A 36 9.00 9.54 13.47
CA LEU A 36 10.23 8.77 13.70
C LEU A 36 10.14 7.95 14.99
N ALA A 37 9.69 8.56 16.09
CA ALA A 37 9.50 7.86 17.35
C ALA A 37 8.45 6.74 17.24
N ALA A 38 7.32 7.02 16.59
CA ALA A 38 6.27 6.03 16.35
C ALA A 38 6.77 4.85 15.50
N MET A 39 7.54 5.10 14.44
CA MET A 39 8.08 4.06 13.57
C MET A 39 9.13 3.20 14.27
N ILE A 40 9.97 3.76 15.13
CA ILE A 40 10.89 2.98 15.97
C ILE A 40 10.07 2.06 16.90
N VAL A 41 9.06 2.61 17.58
CA VAL A 41 8.23 1.81 18.50
C VAL A 41 7.44 0.71 17.78
N LEU A 42 6.89 1.00 16.60
CA LEU A 42 6.13 0.05 15.79
C LEU A 42 7.01 -1.02 15.13
N SER A 43 8.27 -0.70 14.82
CA SER A 43 9.21 -1.68 14.25
C SER A 43 9.88 -2.58 15.29
N LEU A 44 9.86 -2.20 16.58
CA LEU A 44 10.39 -3.02 17.67
C LEU A 44 9.72 -4.40 17.80
N PRO A 45 8.37 -4.53 17.79
CA PRO A 45 7.69 -5.83 17.77
C PRO A 45 8.12 -6.72 16.60
N CYS A 46 8.30 -6.14 15.41
CA CYS A 46 8.78 -6.85 14.23
C CYS A 46 10.21 -7.40 14.42
N ALA A 47 11.12 -6.57 14.94
CA ALA A 47 12.51 -6.98 15.21
C ALA A 47 12.60 -8.02 16.34
N LEU A 48 11.79 -7.86 17.40
CA LEU A 48 11.73 -8.78 18.54
C LEU A 48 11.02 -10.09 18.22
N GLY A 49 10.18 -10.12 17.18
CA GLY A 49 9.55 -11.33 16.64
C GLY A 49 10.55 -12.38 16.17
N PHE A 50 11.74 -11.97 15.71
CA PHE A 50 12.82 -12.87 15.31
C PHE A 50 13.57 -13.52 16.49
N ASN A 51 13.33 -13.10 17.73
CA ASN A 51 14.11 -13.54 18.90
C ASN A 51 13.20 -13.93 20.08
N VAL A 52 12.70 -12.94 20.83
CA VAL A 52 11.99 -13.14 22.11
C VAL A 52 10.51 -13.47 21.92
N LEU A 53 9.87 -12.94 20.88
CA LEU A 53 8.45 -13.17 20.57
C LEU A 53 8.21 -14.34 19.59
N SER A 54 9.21 -15.18 19.34
CA SER A 54 9.12 -16.36 18.46
C SER A 54 8.05 -17.40 18.87
N HIS A 55 7.55 -17.31 20.11
CA HIS A 55 6.42 -18.09 20.60
C HIS A 55 5.05 -17.58 20.14
N ILE A 56 4.92 -16.30 19.77
CA ILE A 56 3.66 -15.73 19.28
C ILE A 56 3.62 -15.99 17.77
N ASN A 57 2.88 -17.04 17.42
CA ASN A 57 2.67 -17.52 16.06
C ASN A 57 1.23 -17.21 15.62
N PRO A 58 0.91 -15.96 15.25
CA PRO A 58 -0.47 -15.53 15.02
C PRO A 58 -1.11 -16.14 13.76
N LEU A 59 -0.34 -16.76 12.87
CA LEU A 59 -0.79 -17.33 11.60
C LEU A 59 -0.49 -18.82 11.42
N GLY A 60 -0.09 -19.52 12.48
CA GLY A 60 0.23 -20.96 12.45
C GLY A 60 1.69 -21.27 12.83
N PRO A 61 2.06 -22.55 12.98
CA PRO A 61 3.37 -22.95 13.47
C PRO A 61 4.51 -22.41 12.58
N GLY A 62 5.37 -21.55 13.14
CA GLY A 62 6.54 -20.99 12.45
C GLY A 62 6.32 -19.65 11.75
N THR A 63 5.18 -18.99 11.93
CA THR A 63 4.94 -17.64 11.39
C THR A 63 5.40 -16.55 12.34
N LEU A 64 6.21 -15.62 11.84
CA LEU A 64 6.71 -14.48 12.59
C LEU A 64 5.67 -13.34 12.57
N ILE A 65 5.84 -12.35 13.47
CA ILE A 65 5.04 -11.12 13.46
C ILE A 65 5.17 -10.37 12.12
N LEU A 66 6.35 -10.44 11.49
CA LEU A 66 6.58 -9.88 10.17
C LEU A 66 5.68 -10.52 9.08
N ASP A 67 5.46 -11.83 9.15
CA ASP A 67 4.59 -12.53 8.19
C ASP A 67 3.12 -12.10 8.34
N LEU A 68 2.70 -11.76 9.56
CA LEU A 68 1.37 -11.20 9.83
C LEU A 68 1.22 -9.80 9.24
N GLU A 69 2.20 -8.94 9.49
CA GLU A 69 2.20 -7.59 8.94
C GLU A 69 2.21 -7.61 7.41
N ASP A 70 3.04 -8.46 6.81
CA ASP A 70 3.09 -8.63 5.36
C ASP A 70 1.76 -9.19 4.81
N PHE A 71 1.11 -10.14 5.51
CA PHE A 71 -0.21 -10.61 5.09
C PHE A 71 -1.28 -9.50 5.12
N ILE A 72 -1.31 -8.71 6.19
CA ILE A 72 -2.28 -7.61 6.34
C ILE A 72 -2.04 -6.54 5.27
N VAL A 73 -0.78 -6.16 5.03
CA VAL A 73 -0.45 -5.07 4.11
C VAL A 73 -0.47 -5.55 2.66
N SER A 74 0.33 -6.57 2.34
CA SER A 74 0.61 -6.98 0.97
C SER A 74 -0.51 -7.80 0.33
N ASN A 75 -1.18 -8.66 1.11
CA ASN A 75 -2.27 -9.50 0.57
C ASN A 75 -3.66 -8.85 0.70
N ASN A 76 -3.83 -7.89 1.62
CA ASN A 76 -5.16 -7.32 1.89
C ASN A 76 -5.24 -5.82 1.55
N LEU A 77 -4.45 -4.97 2.21
CA LEU A 77 -4.51 -3.51 2.02
C LEU A 77 -4.09 -3.07 0.62
N LEU A 78 -3.00 -3.61 0.06
CA LEU A 78 -2.55 -3.23 -1.28
C LEU A 78 -3.58 -3.62 -2.36
N PRO A 79 -4.09 -4.87 -2.42
CA PRO A 79 -5.05 -5.26 -3.44
C PRO A 79 -6.42 -4.58 -3.27
N LEU A 80 -6.91 -4.46 -2.04
CA LEU A 80 -8.18 -3.78 -1.80
C LEU A 80 -8.07 -2.27 -2.01
N GLY A 81 -7.00 -1.65 -1.53
CA GLY A 81 -6.77 -0.21 -1.70
C GLY A 81 -6.70 0.16 -3.17
N SER A 82 -5.93 -0.58 -3.97
CA SER A 82 -5.85 -0.37 -5.42
C SER A 82 -7.17 -0.66 -6.15
N LEU A 83 -7.97 -1.65 -5.71
CA LEU A 83 -9.33 -1.87 -6.24
C LEU A 83 -10.26 -0.68 -5.94
N VAL A 84 -10.19 -0.11 -4.74
CA VAL A 84 -10.95 1.09 -4.37
C VAL A 84 -10.52 2.28 -5.24
N TYR A 85 -9.21 2.49 -5.43
CA TYR A 85 -8.70 3.52 -6.34
C TYR A 85 -9.17 3.30 -7.79
N LEU A 86 -9.06 2.08 -8.31
CA LEU A 86 -9.52 1.74 -9.66
C LEU A 86 -11.02 1.96 -9.84
N MET A 87 -11.83 1.48 -8.89
CA MET A 87 -13.28 1.71 -8.91
C MET A 87 -13.61 3.19 -8.81
N PHE A 88 -12.84 3.97 -8.03
CA PHE A 88 -13.03 5.41 -7.94
C PHE A 88 -12.70 6.15 -9.24
N CYS A 89 -11.67 5.71 -9.98
CA CYS A 89 -11.32 6.27 -11.29
C CYS A 89 -12.28 5.85 -12.41
N VAL A 90 -12.79 4.62 -12.38
CA VAL A 90 -13.60 4.04 -13.47
C VAL A 90 -15.11 4.25 -13.27
N SER A 91 -15.58 4.28 -12.02
CA SER A 91 -17.01 4.40 -11.71
C SER A 91 -17.52 5.83 -11.89
N LYS A 92 -18.71 5.96 -12.50
CA LYS A 92 -19.44 7.23 -12.66
C LYS A 92 -19.84 7.90 -11.34
N LYS A 93 -19.79 7.18 -10.21
CA LYS A 93 -20.10 7.72 -8.87
C LYS A 93 -18.86 8.30 -8.14
N GLY A 94 -17.65 8.10 -8.69
CA GLY A 94 -16.40 8.62 -8.15
C GLY A 94 -15.90 9.82 -8.93
N TRP A 95 -14.66 9.75 -9.41
CA TRP A 95 -14.06 10.79 -10.25
C TRP A 95 -14.65 10.77 -11.67
N GLY A 96 -15.01 9.59 -12.18
CA GLY A 96 -15.54 9.39 -13.53
C GLY A 96 -14.42 9.39 -14.58
N TRP A 97 -14.48 8.42 -15.49
CA TRP A 97 -13.44 8.19 -16.50
C TRP A 97 -13.13 9.43 -17.37
N GLU A 98 -14.15 10.25 -17.68
CA GLU A 98 -13.99 11.46 -18.49
C GLU A 98 -13.28 12.59 -17.73
N ASN A 99 -13.62 12.80 -16.45
CA ASN A 99 -12.91 13.79 -15.63
C ASN A 99 -11.50 13.32 -15.26
N PHE A 100 -11.27 12.00 -15.11
CA PHE A 100 -9.94 11.44 -14.89
C PHE A 100 -9.06 11.67 -16.12
N LEU A 101 -9.58 11.42 -17.33
CA LEU A 101 -8.87 11.74 -18.57
C LEU A 101 -8.60 13.24 -18.69
N GLN A 102 -9.58 14.09 -18.37
CA GLN A 102 -9.41 15.54 -18.45
C GLN A 102 -8.36 16.06 -17.45
N GLU A 103 -8.30 15.52 -16.23
CA GLU A 103 -7.28 15.87 -15.23
C GLU A 103 -5.92 15.32 -15.62
N ALA A 104 -5.85 14.06 -16.10
CA ALA A 104 -4.60 13.44 -16.57
C ALA A 104 -4.03 14.17 -17.80
N ASP A 105 -4.90 14.66 -18.69
CA ASP A 105 -4.54 15.40 -19.90
C ASP A 105 -4.47 16.93 -19.69
N SER A 106 -4.70 17.42 -18.47
CA SER A 106 -4.62 18.87 -18.15
C SER A 106 -3.20 19.43 -18.21
N GLY A 107 -2.19 18.55 -18.26
CA GLY A 107 -0.78 18.92 -18.44
C GLY A 107 -0.37 19.18 -19.90
N ARG A 108 0.85 19.67 -20.11
CA ARG A 108 1.48 19.71 -21.44
C ARG A 108 2.24 18.41 -21.68
N GLY A 109 1.59 17.41 -22.27
CA GLY A 109 2.17 16.09 -22.53
C GLY A 109 1.34 15.22 -23.47
N LEU A 110 1.81 14.01 -23.72
CA LEU A 110 1.10 13.00 -24.51
C LEU A 110 -0.24 12.65 -23.84
N SER A 111 -1.33 12.75 -24.59
CA SER A 111 -2.67 12.42 -24.10
C SER A 111 -2.75 10.96 -23.65
N PHE A 112 -3.43 10.74 -22.54
CA PHE A 112 -3.61 9.43 -21.95
C PHE A 112 -4.41 8.54 -22.92
N PRO A 113 -3.88 7.39 -23.35
CA PRO A 113 -4.50 6.60 -24.42
C PRO A 113 -5.86 6.06 -23.97
N GLN A 114 -6.93 6.59 -24.55
CA GLN A 114 -8.32 6.20 -24.23
C GLN A 114 -8.59 4.70 -24.49
N ALA A 115 -7.76 4.05 -25.32
CA ALA A 115 -7.81 2.63 -25.62
C ALA A 115 -7.46 1.72 -24.42
N ILE A 116 -6.87 2.25 -23.34
CA ILE A 116 -6.59 1.44 -22.12
C ILE A 116 -7.79 1.34 -21.17
N LYS A 117 -8.88 2.06 -21.46
CA LYS A 117 -10.13 2.00 -20.70
C LYS A 117 -10.61 0.57 -20.42
N PRO A 118 -10.75 -0.33 -21.42
CA PRO A 118 -11.16 -1.72 -21.16
C PRO A 118 -10.15 -2.49 -20.29
N TYR A 119 -8.85 -2.23 -20.45
CA TYR A 119 -7.80 -2.85 -19.65
C TYR A 119 -7.89 -2.45 -18.17
N LEU A 120 -8.03 -1.15 -17.89
CA LEU A 120 -8.18 -0.64 -16.53
C LEU A 120 -9.54 -0.99 -15.89
N THR A 121 -10.60 -1.08 -16.70
CA THR A 121 -11.96 -1.32 -16.21
C THR A 121 -12.24 -2.81 -15.93
N TYR A 122 -11.69 -3.72 -16.73
CA TYR A 122 -12.01 -5.14 -16.65
C TYR A 122 -10.80 -6.00 -16.30
N LEU A 123 -9.66 -5.84 -16.99
CA LEU A 123 -8.53 -6.74 -16.79
C LEU A 123 -7.87 -6.53 -15.43
N LEU A 124 -7.61 -5.28 -15.05
CA LEU A 124 -6.95 -4.96 -13.78
C LEU A 124 -7.73 -5.45 -12.55
N PRO A 125 -9.03 -5.20 -12.41
CA PRO A 125 -9.79 -5.72 -11.27
C PRO A 125 -9.77 -7.25 -11.20
N ILE A 126 -9.82 -7.94 -12.35
CA ILE A 126 -9.72 -9.40 -12.42
C ILE A 126 -8.35 -9.85 -11.91
N ILE A 127 -7.25 -9.24 -12.37
CA ILE A 127 -5.89 -9.56 -11.89
C ILE A 127 -5.80 -9.34 -10.38
N MET A 128 -6.35 -8.25 -9.85
CA MET A 128 -6.32 -7.97 -8.41
C MET A 128 -7.11 -8.99 -7.59
N LEU A 129 -8.28 -9.43 -8.09
CA LEU A 129 -9.05 -10.51 -7.45
C LEU A 129 -8.29 -11.85 -7.48
N VAL A 130 -7.58 -12.14 -8.57
CA VAL A 130 -6.72 -13.34 -8.67
C VAL A 130 -5.55 -13.26 -7.69
N VAL A 131 -4.87 -12.11 -7.59
CA VAL A 131 -3.78 -11.91 -6.61
C VAL A 131 -4.30 -12.03 -5.19
N PHE A 132 -5.45 -11.45 -4.88
CA PHE A 132 -6.10 -11.60 -3.58
C PHE A 132 -6.42 -13.06 -3.26
N ALA A 133 -7.05 -13.78 -4.18
CA ALA A 133 -7.37 -15.20 -4.00
C ALA A 133 -6.09 -16.08 -3.88
N ALA A 134 -5.05 -15.78 -4.67
CA ALA A 134 -3.77 -16.49 -4.61
C ALA A 134 -3.04 -16.23 -3.30
N GLY A 135 -3.06 -14.99 -2.79
CA GLY A 135 -2.49 -14.63 -1.50
C GLY A 135 -3.14 -15.39 -0.34
N TYR A 136 -4.48 -15.49 -0.34
CA TYR A 136 -5.20 -16.31 0.63
C TYR A 136 -4.93 -17.81 0.45
N PHE A 137 -4.92 -18.31 -0.79
CA PHE A 137 -4.65 -19.72 -1.06
C PHE A 137 -3.25 -20.13 -0.58
N TYR A 138 -2.23 -19.31 -0.87
CA TYR A 138 -0.86 -19.57 -0.41
C TYR A 138 -0.74 -19.57 1.12
N MET A 139 -1.46 -18.67 1.78
CA MET A 139 -1.46 -18.55 3.25
C MET A 139 -2.12 -19.75 3.95
N PHE A 140 -3.23 -20.26 3.41
CA PHE A 140 -4.06 -21.27 4.06
C PHE A 140 -3.88 -22.71 3.55
N PHE A 141 -3.37 -22.91 2.32
CA PHE A 141 -3.26 -24.24 1.71
C PHE A 141 -1.82 -24.71 1.45
N THR A 142 -0.81 -23.83 1.48
CA THR A 142 0.59 -24.17 1.15
C THR A 142 1.54 -24.11 2.36
N LYS A 143 1.07 -23.69 3.55
CA LYS A 143 1.85 -23.70 4.80
C LYS A 143 1.29 -24.74 5.79
#